data_AF-A0A951C5V0-F1
#
_entry.id   AF-A0A951C5V0-F1
#
_cell.length_a   1.000
_cell.length_b   1.000
_cell.length_c   1.000
_cell.angle_alpha   90.00
_cell.angle_beta   90.00
_cell.angle_gamma   90.00
#
_symmetry.space_group_name_H-M   'P 1'
#
loop_
_entity.id
_entity.type
_entity.pdbx_description
1 polymer ?
#
loop_
_entity_poly.entity_id
_entity_poly.type
_entity_poly.pdbx_seq_one_letter_code
_entity_poly.pdbx_strand_id
1 'polypeptide(L)'
;MKTFSRVLGPALLLAWSALAAPPLTTIDDVLYKADGTRFNGDVTITWMGFQAPDQSNIATQVITTKIVNGHLHLQLVPTASANPEVFYTATYNSDGLVQFTETWSVPPSTRSLKLKDIRVPAPLITGIGNDTGATGPVPESDVTGLLADLSARPVVGPAFAPGAVAVVNTNGSIDSVAGNPGDCVHVNGSSGPCGSASLGFMDGDMPSGIVDGSNNLFALSAVPNPATSLYMYRNGLLEQQGTDYTLVNGNLVQFASGTTPQPGDTLLAHYRLMDGTNGAPQLYPTPQILCSGTGASVNTTTLGSLGACTIPRGILNVGDRVEIKFDLAHLGSAGGFTFQVQWGATTVLQRTAAVGDGQVS
;
A
#
# COMPACT_ATOMS: atom_id res chain seq x y z
N MET A 1 41.19 -90.74 -78.41
CA MET A 1 42.66 -90.76 -78.22
C MET A 1 42.98 -89.81 -77.08
N LYS A 2 43.83 -90.25 -76.14
CA LYS A 2 44.23 -89.54 -74.90
C LYS A 2 44.60 -88.08 -75.14
N THR A 3 44.25 -87.18 -74.22
CA THR A 3 45.20 -86.54 -73.26
C THR A 3 44.49 -85.57 -72.30
N PHE A 4 44.77 -85.77 -71.01
CA PHE A 4 44.60 -84.80 -69.93
C PHE A 4 45.75 -83.78 -69.97
N SER A 5 45.48 -82.50 -69.68
CA SER A 5 46.45 -81.61 -69.03
C SER A 5 45.73 -80.52 -68.23
N ARG A 6 46.36 -80.12 -67.12
CA ARG A 6 45.80 -79.58 -65.87
C ARG A 6 45.82 -78.04 -65.76
N VAL A 7 44.73 -77.51 -65.21
CA VAL A 7 44.61 -76.64 -64.00
C VAL A 7 45.47 -75.36 -63.88
N LEU A 8 44.80 -74.21 -63.75
CA LEU A 8 44.96 -73.22 -62.67
C LEU A 8 43.85 -72.15 -62.78
N GLY A 9 42.88 -72.17 -61.86
CA GLY A 9 41.86 -71.13 -61.70
C GLY A 9 41.85 -70.65 -60.24
N PRO A 10 41.86 -69.34 -59.96
CA PRO A 10 42.05 -68.82 -58.61
C PRO A 10 40.79 -69.05 -57.76
N ALA A 11 40.98 -69.62 -56.57
CA ALA A 11 39.96 -69.70 -55.55
C ALA A 11 39.77 -68.31 -54.91
N LEU A 12 38.67 -67.64 -55.26
CA LEU A 12 38.23 -66.40 -54.64
C LEU A 12 37.64 -66.73 -53.25
N LEU A 13 38.41 -66.49 -52.20
CA LEU A 13 37.95 -66.57 -50.81
C LEU A 13 36.96 -65.42 -50.53
N LEU A 14 35.67 -65.75 -50.49
CA LEU A 14 34.61 -64.89 -49.96
C LEU A 14 34.76 -64.82 -48.43
N ALA A 15 35.45 -63.80 -47.93
CA ALA A 15 35.43 -63.45 -46.51
C ALA A 15 34.06 -62.84 -46.18
N TRP A 16 33.23 -63.57 -45.43
CA TRP A 16 32.08 -62.97 -44.75
C TRP A 16 32.58 -62.02 -43.67
N SER A 17 32.29 -60.72 -43.85
CA SER A 17 32.48 -59.70 -42.83
C SER A 17 31.52 -60.01 -41.66
N ALA A 18 32.01 -60.66 -40.62
CA ALA A 18 31.32 -60.66 -39.34
C ALA A 18 31.26 -59.21 -38.86
N LEU A 19 30.04 -58.65 -38.75
CA LEU A 19 29.82 -57.36 -38.09
C LEU A 19 30.31 -57.52 -36.65
N ALA A 20 31.42 -56.86 -36.33
CA ALA A 20 32.02 -56.91 -35.01
C ALA A 20 31.06 -56.30 -33.99
N ALA A 21 30.81 -57.02 -32.90
CA ALA A 21 30.15 -56.45 -31.73
C ALA A 21 31.00 -55.28 -31.19
N PRO A 22 30.37 -54.27 -30.55
CA PRO A 22 31.11 -53.15 -30.00
C PRO A 22 32.19 -53.63 -29.02
N PRO A 23 33.40 -53.02 -29.03
CA PRO A 23 34.46 -53.40 -28.12
C PRO A 23 34.04 -53.10 -26.68
N LEU A 24 34.34 -54.02 -25.77
CA LEU A 24 34.05 -53.87 -24.35
C LEU A 24 35.34 -53.67 -23.55
N THR A 25 35.32 -52.71 -22.63
CA THR A 25 36.35 -52.53 -21.61
C THR A 25 35.94 -53.30 -20.36
N THR A 26 36.86 -54.10 -19.80
CA THR A 26 36.63 -54.83 -18.54
C THR A 26 36.99 -53.95 -17.34
N ILE A 27 36.06 -53.84 -16.39
CA ILE A 27 36.25 -53.19 -15.09
C ILE A 27 36.29 -54.28 -14.04
N ASP A 28 37.38 -54.36 -13.30
CA ASP A 28 37.60 -55.41 -12.29
C ASP A 28 38.26 -54.80 -11.05
N ASP A 29 37.57 -54.74 -9.91
CA ASP A 29 38.11 -54.13 -8.69
C ASP A 29 37.61 -54.79 -7.39
N VAL A 30 38.20 -54.41 -6.26
CA VAL A 30 37.80 -54.87 -4.92
C VAL A 30 37.41 -53.67 -4.05
N LEU A 31 36.15 -53.63 -3.62
CA LEU A 31 35.58 -52.59 -2.79
C LEU A 31 35.59 -52.97 -1.32
N TYR A 32 35.92 -51.98 -0.48
CA TYR A 32 35.90 -52.06 0.97
C TYR A 32 34.98 -50.98 1.53
N LYS A 33 34.36 -51.26 2.68
CA LYS A 33 33.70 -50.27 3.53
C LYS A 33 34.77 -49.49 4.31
N ALA A 34 34.39 -48.33 4.87
CA ALA A 34 35.32 -47.48 5.63
C ALA A 34 35.87 -48.17 6.90
N ASP A 35 35.18 -49.19 7.42
CA ASP A 35 35.64 -50.03 8.53
C ASP A 35 36.66 -51.12 8.12
N GLY A 36 37.03 -51.17 6.84
CA GLY A 36 37.98 -52.14 6.28
C GLY A 36 37.36 -53.49 5.87
N THR A 37 36.06 -53.72 6.13
CA THR A 37 35.38 -54.94 5.67
C THR A 37 35.05 -54.87 4.17
N ARG A 38 34.81 -56.02 3.54
CA ARG A 38 34.48 -56.08 2.10
C ARG A 38 33.04 -55.63 1.84
N PHE A 39 32.85 -54.79 0.83
CA PHE A 39 31.51 -54.37 0.42
C PHE A 39 30.75 -55.56 -0.20
N ASN A 40 29.46 -55.70 0.11
CA ASN A 40 28.58 -56.72 -0.50
C ASN A 40 27.27 -56.04 -0.88
N GLY A 41 26.79 -56.30 -2.10
CA GLY A 41 25.61 -55.61 -2.62
C GLY A 41 25.44 -55.77 -4.13
N ASP A 42 24.86 -54.77 -4.77
CA ASP A 42 24.84 -54.65 -6.23
C ASP A 42 25.19 -53.23 -6.66
N VAL A 43 25.68 -53.13 -7.89
CA VAL A 43 25.82 -51.87 -8.60
C VAL A 43 24.90 -51.90 -9.81
N THR A 44 24.11 -50.85 -9.96
CA THR A 44 23.23 -50.62 -11.10
C THR A 44 23.82 -49.51 -11.96
N ILE A 45 24.13 -49.83 -13.21
CA ILE A 45 24.74 -48.93 -14.19
C ILE A 45 23.67 -48.50 -15.18
N THR A 46 23.43 -47.20 -15.30
CA THR A 46 22.44 -46.61 -16.23
C THR A 46 23.13 -45.66 -17.22
N TRP A 47 22.60 -45.61 -18.46
CA TRP A 47 23.04 -44.66 -19.48
C TRP A 47 21.89 -44.30 -20.43
N MET A 48 22.00 -43.15 -21.09
CA MET A 48 21.19 -42.79 -22.25
C MET A 48 21.85 -43.30 -23.53
N GLY A 49 21.07 -43.53 -24.59
CA GLY A 49 21.59 -44.01 -25.85
C GLY A 49 22.64 -43.07 -26.46
N PHE A 50 23.71 -43.63 -27.00
CA PHE A 50 24.85 -42.89 -27.53
C PHE A 50 25.53 -43.64 -28.68
N GLN A 51 26.32 -42.93 -29.48
CA GLN A 51 27.19 -43.56 -30.47
C GLN A 51 28.59 -43.71 -29.88
N ALA A 52 29.10 -44.93 -29.80
CA ALA A 52 30.42 -45.22 -29.26
C ALA A 52 31.54 -44.85 -30.26
N PRO A 53 32.82 -44.82 -29.82
CA PRO A 53 33.93 -44.39 -30.69
C PRO A 53 34.12 -45.22 -31.96
N ASP A 54 33.64 -46.48 -31.97
CA ASP A 54 33.64 -47.38 -33.12
C ASP A 54 32.43 -47.18 -34.05
N GLN A 55 31.63 -46.14 -33.83
CA GLN A 55 30.37 -45.82 -34.51
C GLN A 55 29.21 -46.78 -34.22
N SER A 56 29.34 -47.68 -33.25
CA SER A 56 28.23 -48.51 -32.82
C SER A 56 27.18 -47.68 -32.08
N ASN A 57 25.90 -47.93 -32.39
CA ASN A 57 24.78 -47.27 -31.70
C ASN A 57 24.40 -48.08 -30.46
N ILE A 58 24.58 -47.48 -29.30
CA ILE A 58 24.24 -48.06 -28.00
C ILE A 58 22.87 -47.52 -27.57
N ALA A 59 21.90 -48.41 -27.37
CA ALA A 59 20.57 -48.03 -26.91
C ALA A 59 20.58 -47.68 -25.40
N THR A 60 19.65 -46.82 -24.97
CA THR A 60 19.40 -46.54 -23.54
C THR A 60 19.06 -47.84 -22.81
N GLN A 61 19.79 -48.16 -21.75
CA GLN A 61 19.50 -49.33 -20.92
C GLN A 61 20.08 -49.20 -19.51
N VAL A 62 19.89 -50.25 -18.73
CA VAL A 62 20.45 -50.45 -17.39
C VAL A 62 21.01 -51.87 -17.29
N ILE A 63 22.13 -52.01 -16.58
CA ILE A 63 22.69 -53.31 -16.19
C ILE A 63 22.91 -53.31 -14.67
N THR A 64 22.58 -54.41 -14.02
CA THR A 64 22.87 -54.62 -12.60
C THR A 64 23.85 -55.76 -12.43
N THR A 65 24.93 -55.53 -11.67
CA THR A 65 25.96 -56.52 -11.37
C THR A 65 26.07 -56.68 -9.86
N LYS A 66 26.15 -57.93 -9.38
CA LYS A 66 26.35 -58.22 -7.96
C LYS A 66 27.81 -58.01 -7.56
N ILE A 67 28.02 -57.41 -6.39
CA ILE A 67 29.32 -57.28 -5.75
C ILE A 67 29.32 -58.26 -4.57
N VAL A 68 30.10 -59.33 -4.70
CA VAL A 68 30.20 -60.39 -3.68
C VAL A 68 31.64 -60.44 -3.19
N ASN A 69 31.81 -60.45 -1.87
CA ASN A 69 33.12 -60.42 -1.23
C ASN A 69 33.98 -59.24 -1.70
N GLY A 70 33.36 -58.08 -1.94
CA GLY A 70 33.98 -56.87 -2.44
C GLY A 70 34.33 -56.88 -3.93
N HIS A 71 34.24 -58.02 -4.63
CA HIS A 71 34.68 -58.10 -6.02
C HIS A 71 33.62 -57.53 -6.97
N LEU A 72 34.02 -56.53 -7.76
CA LEU A 72 33.25 -55.92 -8.84
C LEU A 72 33.86 -56.38 -10.16
N HIS A 73 33.05 -56.98 -11.04
CA HIS A 73 33.45 -57.37 -12.38
C HIS A 73 32.34 -57.09 -13.38
N LEU A 74 32.58 -56.21 -14.35
CA LEU A 74 31.65 -55.95 -15.44
C LEU A 74 32.37 -55.46 -16.69
N GLN A 75 31.66 -55.48 -17.82
CA GLN A 75 32.17 -55.04 -19.12
C GLN A 75 31.26 -53.95 -19.68
N LEU A 76 31.84 -52.82 -20.11
CA LEU A 76 31.10 -51.68 -20.66
C LEU A 76 31.71 -51.21 -21.97
N VAL A 77 30.86 -50.68 -22.85
CA VAL A 77 31.31 -50.01 -24.07
C VAL A 77 32.04 -48.71 -23.69
N PRO A 78 33.19 -48.40 -24.29
CA PRO A 78 33.92 -47.16 -24.01
C PRO A 78 33.10 -45.89 -24.27
N THR A 79 33.23 -44.90 -23.39
CA THR A 79 32.54 -43.60 -23.48
C THR A 79 33.47 -42.40 -23.55
N ALA A 80 34.73 -42.51 -23.10
CA ALA A 80 35.69 -41.39 -22.99
C ALA A 80 36.11 -40.76 -24.33
N SER A 81 35.64 -41.30 -25.45
CA SER A 81 35.88 -40.79 -26.80
C SER A 81 34.62 -40.78 -27.67
N ALA A 82 33.44 -40.92 -27.04
CA ALA A 82 32.16 -40.78 -27.72
C ALA A 82 31.91 -39.30 -28.08
N ASN A 83 31.19 -39.06 -29.17
CA ASN A 83 30.81 -37.70 -29.60
C ASN A 83 29.28 -37.63 -29.78
N PRO A 84 28.54 -36.88 -28.94
CA PRO A 84 29.00 -36.09 -27.78
C PRO A 84 29.55 -36.96 -26.65
N GLU A 85 30.30 -36.35 -25.71
CA GLU A 85 30.82 -37.06 -24.53
C GLU A 85 29.68 -37.62 -23.67
N VAL A 86 29.79 -38.88 -23.27
CA VAL A 86 28.77 -39.60 -22.49
C VAL A 86 29.39 -40.24 -21.26
N PHE A 87 28.60 -40.33 -20.18
CA PHE A 87 29.02 -40.97 -18.94
C PHE A 87 28.01 -42.02 -18.52
N TYR A 88 28.51 -43.06 -17.84
CA TYR A 88 27.66 -43.99 -17.10
C TYR A 88 27.37 -43.43 -15.71
N THR A 89 26.18 -43.71 -15.19
CA THR A 89 25.84 -43.48 -13.78
C THR A 89 25.80 -44.82 -13.06
N ALA A 90 26.59 -44.96 -12.00
CA ALA A 90 26.69 -46.18 -11.21
C ALA A 90 26.11 -45.96 -9.81
N THR A 91 25.00 -46.61 -9.50
CA THR A 91 24.33 -46.55 -8.20
C THR A 91 24.60 -47.83 -7.42
N TYR A 92 25.21 -47.71 -6.25
CA TYR A 92 25.56 -48.82 -5.39
C TYR A 92 24.50 -49.03 -4.32
N ASN A 93 24.03 -50.27 -4.19
CA ASN A 93 23.04 -50.68 -3.20
C ASN A 93 23.62 -51.77 -2.29
N SER A 94 23.32 -51.67 -0.99
CA SER A 94 23.58 -52.72 0.01
C SER A 94 22.34 -52.87 0.87
N ASP A 95 21.95 -54.09 1.21
CA ASP A 95 20.82 -54.40 2.10
C ASP A 95 19.48 -53.76 1.68
N GLY A 96 19.29 -53.55 0.37
CA GLY A 96 18.08 -52.94 -0.20
C GLY A 96 18.05 -51.41 -0.16
N LEU A 97 19.11 -50.75 0.31
CA LEU A 97 19.24 -49.28 0.36
C LEU A 97 20.34 -48.78 -0.58
N VAL A 98 20.05 -47.65 -1.25
CA VAL A 98 21.05 -46.89 -2.03
C VAL A 98 22.08 -46.31 -1.08
N GLN A 99 23.35 -46.61 -1.32
CA GLN A 99 24.48 -46.16 -0.49
C GLN A 99 25.11 -44.90 -1.07
N PHE A 100 25.42 -44.91 -2.37
CA PHE A 100 26.03 -43.78 -3.09
C PHE A 100 25.94 -43.96 -4.61
N THR A 101 26.18 -42.88 -5.34
CA THR A 101 26.20 -42.85 -6.81
C THR A 101 27.51 -42.27 -7.32
N GLU A 102 28.01 -42.79 -8.44
CA GLU A 102 29.22 -42.33 -9.14
C GLU A 102 28.94 -42.05 -10.62
N THR A 103 29.77 -41.21 -11.21
CA THR A 103 29.79 -40.95 -12.66
C THR A 103 31.06 -41.55 -13.24
N TRP A 104 30.95 -42.37 -14.29
CA TRP A 104 32.09 -43.04 -14.91
C TRP A 104 32.28 -42.62 -16.37
N SER A 105 33.53 -42.36 -16.74
CA SER A 105 34.00 -42.25 -18.11
C SER A 105 34.89 -43.45 -18.38
N VAL A 106 34.53 -44.30 -19.35
CA VAL A 106 35.24 -45.56 -19.59
C VAL A 106 36.12 -45.41 -20.84
N PRO A 107 37.47 -45.42 -20.70
CA PRO A 107 38.36 -45.44 -21.85
C PRO A 107 38.35 -46.80 -22.56
N PRO A 108 38.64 -46.85 -23.87
CA PRO A 108 38.92 -48.12 -24.54
C PRO A 108 40.20 -48.74 -23.97
N SER A 109 40.13 -50.00 -23.53
CA SER A 109 41.28 -50.71 -22.97
C SER A 109 41.23 -52.20 -23.27
N THR A 110 42.39 -52.79 -23.55
CA THR A 110 42.59 -54.25 -23.68
C THR A 110 43.04 -54.90 -22.37
N ARG A 111 43.25 -54.11 -21.32
CA ARG A 111 43.55 -54.56 -19.95
C ARG A 111 42.39 -54.18 -19.02
N SER A 112 42.16 -54.99 -17.98
CA SER A 112 41.18 -54.67 -16.94
C SER A 112 41.53 -53.36 -16.25
N LEU A 113 40.57 -52.44 -16.18
CA LEU A 113 40.68 -51.16 -15.48
C LEU A 113 40.18 -51.27 -14.03
N LYS A 114 40.73 -50.45 -13.14
CA LYS A 114 40.26 -50.29 -11.75
C LYS A 114 39.27 -49.13 -11.66
N LEU A 115 38.49 -49.04 -10.58
CA LEU A 115 37.52 -47.97 -10.39
C LEU A 115 38.16 -46.58 -10.41
N LYS A 116 39.40 -46.44 -9.92
CA LYS A 116 40.16 -45.18 -9.97
C LYS A 116 40.44 -44.68 -11.40
N ASP A 117 40.42 -45.57 -12.40
CA ASP A 117 40.77 -45.24 -13.78
C ASP A 117 39.56 -44.76 -14.59
N ILE A 118 38.34 -44.99 -14.07
CA ILE A 118 37.08 -44.69 -14.76
C ILE A 118 36.20 -43.70 -13.99
N ARG A 119 36.38 -43.57 -12.67
CA ARG A 119 35.62 -42.62 -11.85
C ARG A 119 35.96 -41.22 -12.30
N VAL A 120 34.96 -40.54 -12.84
CA VAL A 120 35.01 -39.09 -12.96
C VAL A 120 34.73 -38.60 -11.54
N PRO A 121 35.60 -37.76 -10.96
CA PRO A 121 35.24 -37.07 -9.75
C PRO A 121 33.87 -36.43 -10.00
N ALA A 122 32.88 -36.72 -9.16
CA ALA A 122 31.77 -35.78 -9.04
C ALA A 122 32.43 -34.41 -8.92
N PRO A 123 31.98 -33.36 -9.65
CA PRO A 123 32.52 -32.05 -9.40
C PRO A 123 32.42 -31.87 -7.90
N LEU A 124 33.57 -31.82 -7.23
CA LEU A 124 33.62 -31.04 -6.03
C LEU A 124 33.02 -29.71 -6.49
N ILE A 125 32.15 -29.12 -5.70
CA ILE A 125 31.87 -27.70 -5.87
C ILE A 125 33.14 -26.97 -5.42
N THR A 126 34.27 -27.26 -6.07
CA THR A 126 35.41 -26.40 -6.26
C THR A 126 35.06 -25.62 -7.49
N GLY A 127 34.35 -24.51 -7.27
CA GLY A 127 34.33 -23.44 -8.25
C GLY A 127 35.78 -22.99 -8.48
N ILE A 128 36.44 -23.58 -9.46
CA ILE A 128 37.66 -23.04 -10.05
C ILE A 128 37.24 -22.18 -11.24
N GLY A 129 36.53 -21.11 -10.92
CA GLY A 129 36.85 -19.83 -11.53
C GLY A 129 37.87 -19.19 -10.60
N ASN A 130 39.17 -19.35 -10.88
CA ASN A 130 40.28 -18.55 -10.34
C ASN A 130 40.15 -17.99 -8.90
N ASP A 131 39.66 -18.78 -7.93
CA ASP A 131 39.55 -18.31 -6.55
C ASP A 131 40.84 -18.62 -5.80
N THR A 132 41.67 -17.58 -5.67
CA THR A 132 42.80 -17.57 -4.75
C THR A 132 42.28 -17.58 -3.31
N GLY A 133 42.02 -18.76 -2.76
CA GLY A 133 42.16 -19.06 -1.33
C GLY A 133 41.56 -18.06 -0.34
N ALA A 134 40.31 -17.65 -0.49
CA ALA A 134 39.62 -16.87 0.53
C ALA A 134 38.75 -17.78 1.43
N THR A 135 39.32 -18.28 2.53
CA THR A 135 38.54 -18.78 3.69
C THR A 135 37.99 -17.60 4.51
N GLY A 136 37.26 -16.69 3.86
CA GLY A 136 36.68 -15.49 4.46
C GLY A 136 35.31 -15.18 3.86
N PRO A 137 34.55 -14.25 4.44
CA PRO A 137 33.29 -13.79 3.85
C PRO A 137 33.53 -13.30 2.43
N VAL A 138 32.70 -13.74 1.48
CA VAL A 138 32.74 -13.28 0.08
C VAL A 138 32.34 -11.80 0.04
N PRO A 139 33.19 -10.89 -0.46
CA PRO A 139 32.82 -9.49 -0.68
C PRO A 139 31.64 -9.34 -1.65
N GLU A 140 30.74 -8.40 -1.40
CA GLU A 140 29.57 -8.18 -2.28
C GLU A 140 29.96 -7.84 -3.72
N SER A 141 31.15 -7.25 -3.93
CA SER A 141 31.72 -6.96 -5.25
C SER A 141 31.99 -8.18 -6.11
N ASP A 142 32.21 -9.33 -5.47
CA ASP A 142 32.66 -10.56 -6.14
C ASP A 142 31.45 -11.38 -6.62
N VAL A 143 30.23 -11.00 -6.18
CA VAL A 143 28.97 -11.58 -6.62
C VAL A 143 28.40 -10.75 -7.77
N THR A 144 28.45 -11.32 -8.97
CA THR A 144 27.96 -10.66 -10.19
C THR A 144 26.50 -10.22 -10.02
N GLY A 145 26.25 -8.91 -10.20
CA GLY A 145 24.91 -8.32 -10.12
C GLY A 145 24.45 -7.95 -8.69
N LEU A 146 25.11 -8.42 -7.63
CA LEU A 146 24.64 -8.21 -6.26
C LEU A 146 24.67 -6.74 -5.84
N LEU A 147 25.73 -6.00 -6.15
CA LEU A 147 25.80 -4.56 -5.84
C LEU A 147 24.69 -3.77 -6.57
N ALA A 148 24.40 -4.13 -7.82
CA ALA A 148 23.31 -3.50 -8.58
C ALA A 148 21.96 -3.83 -7.95
N ASP A 149 21.72 -5.10 -7.61
CA ASP A 149 20.48 -5.55 -6.97
C ASP A 149 20.30 -4.95 -5.58
N LEU A 150 21.37 -4.79 -4.79
CA LEU A 150 21.33 -4.14 -3.49
C LEU A 150 21.07 -2.64 -3.63
N SER A 151 21.69 -1.97 -4.61
CA SER A 151 21.44 -0.55 -4.88
C SER A 151 20.04 -0.26 -5.43
N ALA A 152 19.40 -1.25 -6.06
CA ALA A 152 18.04 -1.13 -6.59
C ALA A 152 16.96 -1.32 -5.50
N ARG A 153 17.32 -1.81 -4.31
CA ARG A 153 16.36 -1.98 -3.21
C ARG A 153 15.99 -0.64 -2.59
N PRO A 154 14.71 -0.41 -2.26
CA PRO A 154 14.31 0.75 -1.46
C PRO A 154 15.06 0.78 -0.13
N VAL A 155 15.67 1.92 0.17
CA VAL A 155 16.41 2.14 1.42
C VAL A 155 15.48 2.68 2.50
N VAL A 156 15.84 2.48 3.77
CA VAL A 156 15.12 3.06 4.91
C VAL A 156 15.38 4.57 4.94
N GLY A 157 14.32 5.35 4.99
CA GLY A 157 14.38 6.80 5.12
C GLY A 157 14.51 7.26 6.59
N PRO A 158 14.79 8.56 6.80
CA PRO A 158 15.04 9.09 8.13
C PRO A 158 13.81 9.12 9.04
N ALA A 159 12.59 9.02 8.50
CA ALA A 159 11.35 9.05 9.27
C ALA A 159 10.78 7.64 9.53
N PHE A 160 11.57 6.58 9.32
CA PHE A 160 11.17 5.22 9.64
C PHE A 160 11.05 5.00 11.16
N ALA A 161 9.88 4.55 11.60
CA ALA A 161 9.56 4.23 12.97
C ALA A 161 9.03 2.78 13.08
N PRO A 162 9.70 1.89 13.84
CA PRO A 162 9.23 0.53 14.06
C PRO A 162 7.81 0.50 14.66
N GLY A 163 6.94 -0.34 14.09
CA GLY A 163 5.55 -0.48 14.53
C GLY A 163 4.55 0.48 13.86
N ALA A 164 5.01 1.40 13.01
CA ALA A 164 4.15 2.26 12.20
C ALA A 164 3.95 1.70 10.77
N VAL A 165 2.94 2.22 10.07
CA VAL A 165 2.70 1.88 8.65
C VAL A 165 3.80 2.48 7.78
N ALA A 166 4.29 1.71 6.81
CA ALA A 166 5.33 2.13 5.87
C ALA A 166 4.76 2.89 4.66
N VAL A 167 5.47 3.92 4.19
CA VAL A 167 5.16 4.72 2.99
C VAL A 167 6.45 5.00 2.21
N VAL A 168 6.35 5.10 0.89
CA VAL A 168 7.47 5.54 0.04
C VAL A 168 7.49 7.06 0.00
N ASN A 169 8.59 7.67 0.43
CA ASN A 169 8.75 9.12 0.41
C ASN A 169 9.10 9.64 -0.99
N THR A 170 9.20 10.97 -1.14
CA THR A 170 9.51 11.63 -2.42
C THR A 170 10.86 11.22 -3.02
N ASN A 171 11.78 10.72 -2.19
CA ASN A 171 13.11 10.26 -2.59
C ASN A 171 13.15 8.75 -2.91
N GLY A 172 12.01 8.05 -2.84
CA GLY A 172 11.93 6.61 -3.08
C GLY A 172 12.35 5.72 -1.90
N SER A 173 12.62 6.31 -0.73
CA SER A 173 12.96 5.58 0.49
C SER A 173 11.71 5.19 1.29
N ILE A 174 11.82 4.16 2.12
CA ILE A 174 10.75 3.71 3.02
C ILE A 174 10.78 4.54 4.30
N ASP A 175 9.76 5.37 4.51
CA ASP A 175 9.50 6.09 5.75
C ASP A 175 8.25 5.52 6.45
N SER A 176 7.94 6.03 7.64
CA SER A 176 6.67 5.75 8.31
C SER A 176 5.65 6.86 8.06
N VAL A 177 4.38 6.47 7.92
CA VAL A 177 3.26 7.39 7.81
C VAL A 177 3.17 8.21 9.10
N ALA A 178 3.19 9.54 8.98
CA ALA A 178 2.96 10.44 10.11
C ALA A 178 1.45 10.51 10.40
N GLY A 179 1.05 10.32 11.66
CA GLY A 179 -0.35 10.31 12.10
C GLY A 179 -0.56 9.89 13.55
N ASN A 180 -1.80 9.94 14.01
CA ASN A 180 -2.22 9.36 15.29
C ASN A 180 -2.48 7.85 15.15
N PRO A 181 -2.39 7.07 16.25
CA PRO A 181 -2.66 5.62 16.22
C PRO A 181 -4.07 5.21 15.76
N GLY A 182 -5.04 6.14 15.75
CA GLY A 182 -6.42 5.91 15.29
C GLY A 182 -6.68 6.36 13.84
N ASP A 183 -5.67 6.87 13.14
CA ASP A 183 -5.82 7.40 11.80
C ASP A 183 -5.80 6.30 10.73
N CYS A 184 -6.58 6.51 9.68
CA CYS A 184 -6.55 5.74 8.45
C CYS A 184 -5.50 6.31 7.49
N VAL A 185 -4.88 5.42 6.72
CA VAL A 185 -3.87 5.77 5.73
C VAL A 185 -4.51 5.92 4.35
N HIS A 186 -4.22 7.02 3.69
CA HIS A 186 -4.65 7.30 2.32
C HIS A 186 -3.67 6.70 1.30
N VAL A 187 -4.14 6.48 0.07
CA VAL A 187 -3.32 5.90 -1.02
C VAL A 187 -2.10 6.75 -1.41
N ASN A 188 -2.13 8.05 -1.10
CA ASN A 188 -1.02 8.97 -1.32
C ASN A 188 -0.01 8.99 -0.15
N GLY A 189 -0.21 8.17 0.89
CA GLY A 189 0.70 8.07 2.02
C GLY A 189 0.42 9.04 3.18
N SER A 190 -0.55 9.94 3.08
CA SER A 190 -0.98 10.75 4.22
C SER A 190 -1.88 9.95 5.15
N SER A 191 -2.05 10.39 6.40
CA SER A 191 -3.04 9.83 7.32
C SER A 191 -4.05 10.88 7.77
N GLY A 192 -5.20 10.40 8.25
CA GLY A 192 -6.25 11.21 8.86
C GLY A 192 -7.34 10.31 9.46
N PRO A 193 -8.39 10.87 10.07
CA PRO A 193 -9.42 10.09 10.76
C PRO A 193 -10.03 8.95 9.92
N CYS A 194 -10.24 7.79 10.54
CA CYS A 194 -10.89 6.64 9.91
C CYS A 194 -12.39 6.85 9.70
N GLY A 195 -12.77 7.36 8.54
CA GLY A 195 -14.17 7.53 8.13
C GLY A 195 -14.35 8.70 7.17
N SER A 196 -15.47 8.73 6.45
CA SER A 196 -15.90 9.92 5.74
C SER A 196 -15.95 11.07 6.75
N ALA A 197 -15.45 12.26 6.36
CA ALA A 197 -15.46 13.51 7.13
C ALA A 197 -16.58 13.51 8.19
N SER A 198 -16.20 13.72 9.46
CA SER A 198 -17.17 13.84 10.53
C SER A 198 -18.28 14.80 10.05
N LEU A 199 -19.50 14.29 9.95
CA LEU A 199 -20.63 15.09 9.50
C LEU A 199 -20.95 16.03 10.65
N GLY A 200 -20.49 17.27 10.54
CA GLY A 200 -20.89 18.32 11.45
C GLY A 200 -22.30 18.80 11.08
N PHE A 201 -23.07 19.16 12.08
CA PHE A 201 -24.37 19.81 11.92
C PHE A 201 -24.32 21.13 12.66
N MET A 202 -24.69 22.21 11.98
CA MET A 202 -24.98 23.48 12.60
C MET A 202 -26.49 23.57 12.75
N ASP A 203 -26.96 23.43 13.98
CA ASP A 203 -28.37 23.53 14.33
C ASP A 203 -28.64 24.86 15.04
N GLY A 204 -29.56 25.65 14.50
CA GLY A 204 -29.99 26.90 15.10
C GLY A 204 -29.01 28.06 14.95
N ASP A 205 -28.29 28.14 13.82
CA ASP A 205 -27.49 29.31 13.48
C ASP A 205 -28.39 30.54 13.32
N MET A 206 -27.97 31.68 13.84
CA MET A 206 -28.69 32.95 13.68
C MET A 206 -27.86 33.86 12.78
N PRO A 207 -28.22 33.99 11.50
CA PRO A 207 -27.41 34.74 10.54
C PRO A 207 -27.25 36.20 10.98
N SER A 208 -26.02 36.68 10.95
CA SER A 208 -25.69 38.05 11.30
C SER A 208 -26.13 39.02 10.20
N GLY A 209 -26.62 40.18 10.60
CA GLY A 209 -27.14 41.21 9.70
C GLY A 209 -28.29 41.95 10.37
N ILE A 210 -28.46 43.23 10.03
CA ILE A 210 -29.58 44.01 10.54
C ILE A 210 -30.87 43.58 9.83
N VAL A 211 -31.95 43.42 10.59
CA VAL A 211 -33.29 43.11 10.04
C VAL A 211 -34.10 44.42 10.02
N ASP A 212 -33.92 45.22 8.96
CA ASP A 212 -34.53 46.56 8.82
C ASP A 212 -35.52 46.66 7.64
N GLY A 213 -35.80 45.55 6.94
CA GLY A 213 -36.64 45.53 5.74
C GLY A 213 -35.96 45.99 4.46
N SER A 214 -34.73 46.52 4.54
CA SER A 214 -33.91 46.96 3.41
C SER A 214 -32.71 46.04 3.17
N ASN A 215 -32.07 45.57 4.26
CA ASN A 215 -30.97 44.63 4.21
C ASN A 215 -31.48 43.26 3.74
N ASN A 216 -30.97 42.82 2.60
CA ASN A 216 -31.27 41.51 2.03
C ASN A 216 -30.09 40.53 2.12
N LEU A 217 -29.00 40.88 2.82
CA LEU A 217 -27.80 40.06 2.96
C LEU A 217 -27.53 39.75 4.43
N PHE A 218 -27.40 38.46 4.73
CA PHE A 218 -27.15 37.96 6.08
C PHE A 218 -26.02 36.93 6.05
N ALA A 219 -25.13 36.91 7.04
CA ALA A 219 -23.97 36.01 7.07
C ALA A 219 -24.16 34.88 8.08
N LEU A 220 -24.03 33.64 7.61
CA LEU A 220 -24.00 32.42 8.42
C LEU A 220 -22.68 32.30 9.19
N SER A 221 -22.72 31.60 10.32
CA SER A 221 -21.57 31.36 11.20
C SER A 221 -20.50 30.46 10.56
N ALA A 222 -20.88 29.66 9.55
CA ALA A 222 -19.98 28.80 8.78
C ALA A 222 -20.51 28.57 7.36
N VAL A 223 -19.70 27.94 6.51
CA VAL A 223 -20.05 27.62 5.12
C VAL A 223 -20.81 26.28 5.07
N PRO A 224 -22.08 26.25 4.63
CA PRO A 224 -22.81 25.00 4.41
C PRO A 224 -22.12 24.09 3.39
N ASN A 225 -21.90 22.84 3.75
CA ASN A 225 -21.35 21.82 2.86
C ASN A 225 -22.11 20.49 3.02
N PRO A 226 -22.88 20.04 2.01
CA PRO A 226 -23.10 20.71 0.72
C PRO A 226 -23.95 21.99 0.87
N ALA A 227 -23.80 22.93 -0.06
CA ALA A 227 -24.57 24.20 -0.07
C ALA A 227 -26.10 24.00 -0.02
N THR A 228 -26.57 22.90 -0.59
CA THR A 228 -27.99 22.48 -0.60
C THR A 228 -28.48 21.92 0.74
N SER A 229 -27.61 21.80 1.73
CA SER A 229 -28.00 21.39 3.09
C SER A 229 -28.59 22.51 3.92
N LEU A 230 -28.52 23.76 3.44
CA LEU A 230 -29.00 24.93 4.15
C LEU A 230 -30.53 25.03 4.11
N TYR A 231 -31.14 24.97 5.29
CA TYR A 231 -32.53 25.32 5.52
C TYR A 231 -32.60 26.63 6.32
N MET A 232 -33.33 27.61 5.79
CA MET A 232 -33.54 28.91 6.42
C MET A 232 -34.99 29.05 6.88
N TYR A 233 -35.19 29.49 8.11
CA TYR A 233 -36.50 29.74 8.70
C TYR A 233 -36.64 31.21 9.04
N ARG A 234 -37.76 31.81 8.64
CA ARG A 234 -38.17 33.16 9.03
C ARG A 234 -39.44 33.06 9.87
N ASN A 235 -39.37 33.49 11.13
CA ASN A 235 -40.47 33.33 12.10
C ASN A 235 -40.98 31.89 12.23
N GLY A 236 -40.09 30.91 12.05
CA GLY A 236 -40.41 29.48 12.06
C GLY A 236 -41.02 28.93 10.77
N LEU A 237 -41.28 29.76 9.76
CA LEU A 237 -41.66 29.30 8.42
C LEU A 237 -40.40 28.97 7.62
N LEU A 238 -40.35 27.78 7.02
CA LEU A 238 -39.26 27.40 6.12
C LEU A 238 -39.35 28.21 4.83
N GLU A 239 -38.26 28.91 4.48
CA GLU A 239 -38.10 29.63 3.22
C GLU A 239 -37.45 28.69 2.19
N GLN A 240 -37.74 28.89 0.90
CA GLN A 240 -37.26 28.02 -0.18
C GLN A 240 -35.97 28.58 -0.82
N GLN A 241 -34.87 27.82 -0.74
CA GLN A 241 -33.63 28.15 -1.43
C GLN A 241 -33.82 28.18 -2.96
N GLY A 242 -33.29 29.20 -3.63
CA GLY A 242 -33.45 29.48 -5.06
C GLY A 242 -34.69 30.33 -5.39
N THR A 243 -35.64 30.47 -4.48
CA THR A 243 -36.86 31.28 -4.67
C THR A 243 -36.90 32.43 -3.68
N ASP A 244 -36.87 32.12 -2.38
CA ASP A 244 -36.98 33.10 -1.30
C ASP A 244 -35.61 33.62 -0.87
N TYR A 245 -34.57 32.79 -0.98
CA TYR A 245 -33.19 33.18 -0.74
C TYR A 245 -32.20 32.39 -1.60
N THR A 246 -30.98 32.89 -1.74
CA THR A 246 -29.87 32.18 -2.36
C THR A 246 -28.65 32.20 -1.44
N LEU A 247 -27.82 31.15 -1.49
CA LEU A 247 -26.52 31.15 -0.83
C LEU A 247 -25.49 31.71 -1.83
N VAL A 248 -24.85 32.80 -1.46
CA VAL A 248 -23.81 33.49 -2.24
C VAL A 248 -22.52 33.53 -1.43
N ASN A 249 -21.37 33.55 -2.11
CA ASN A 249 -20.05 33.67 -1.47
C ASN A 249 -19.77 32.67 -0.32
N GLY A 250 -20.35 31.48 -0.37
CA GLY A 250 -20.12 30.39 0.59
C GLY A 250 -20.97 30.46 1.87
N ASN A 251 -21.05 31.61 2.55
CA ASN A 251 -21.80 31.74 3.81
C ASN A 251 -22.77 32.93 3.86
N LEU A 252 -22.96 33.66 2.76
CA LEU A 252 -23.91 34.77 2.73
C LEU A 252 -25.25 34.31 2.17
N VAL A 253 -26.32 34.57 2.91
CA VAL A 253 -27.70 34.35 2.48
C VAL A 253 -28.23 35.66 1.91
N GLN A 254 -28.57 35.66 0.63
CA GLN A 254 -29.20 36.77 -0.05
C GLN A 254 -30.70 36.48 -0.25
N PHE A 255 -31.57 37.24 0.42
CA PHE A 255 -33.01 37.16 0.25
C PHE A 255 -33.46 37.83 -1.06
N ALA A 256 -34.50 37.27 -1.68
CA ALA A 256 -35.18 37.90 -2.81
C ALA A 256 -35.97 39.15 -2.35
N SER A 257 -36.23 40.08 -3.26
CA SER A 257 -36.86 41.36 -2.90
C SER A 257 -38.26 41.23 -2.28
N GLY A 258 -39.02 40.18 -2.60
CA GLY A 258 -40.34 39.91 -2.02
C GLY A 258 -40.30 39.21 -0.65
N THR A 259 -39.13 38.73 -0.23
CA THR A 259 -38.92 37.94 0.98
C THR A 259 -37.89 38.56 1.91
N THR A 260 -37.43 39.78 1.62
CA THR A 260 -36.53 40.54 2.51
C THR A 260 -37.11 40.58 3.93
N PRO A 261 -36.36 40.10 4.95
CA PRO A 261 -36.79 40.10 6.34
C PRO A 261 -37.17 41.50 6.83
N GLN A 262 -38.36 41.61 7.40
CA GLN A 262 -38.94 42.87 7.90
C GLN A 262 -38.58 43.10 9.36
N PRO A 263 -38.54 44.37 9.85
CA PRO A 263 -38.27 44.65 11.25
C PRO A 263 -39.17 43.83 12.19
N GLY A 264 -38.53 43.08 13.09
CA GLY A 264 -39.21 42.14 14.01
C GLY A 264 -39.20 40.68 13.56
N ASP A 265 -38.82 40.39 12.33
CA ASP A 265 -38.61 39.01 11.86
C ASP A 265 -37.42 38.37 12.58
N THR A 266 -37.54 37.07 12.83
CA THR A 266 -36.48 36.22 13.38
C THR A 266 -35.97 35.26 12.32
N LEU A 267 -34.65 35.13 12.21
CA LEU A 267 -33.99 34.26 11.24
C LEU A 267 -33.25 33.12 11.95
N LEU A 268 -33.41 31.91 11.45
CA LEU A 268 -32.76 30.71 11.97
C LEU A 268 -32.33 29.80 10.83
N ALA A 269 -31.13 29.26 10.87
CA ALA A 269 -30.58 28.39 9.85
C ALA A 269 -30.12 27.05 10.42
N HIS A 270 -30.27 25.99 9.63
CA HIS A 270 -29.74 24.66 9.89
C HIS A 270 -28.97 24.18 8.66
N TYR A 271 -27.76 23.64 8.83
CA TYR A 271 -26.97 23.13 7.72
C TYR A 271 -25.90 22.12 8.14
N ARG A 272 -25.40 21.37 7.16
CA ARG A 272 -24.30 20.43 7.36
C ARG A 272 -22.95 21.09 7.14
N LEU A 273 -21.95 20.57 7.85
CA LEU A 273 -20.54 20.90 7.74
C LEU A 273 -19.77 19.63 7.32
N MET A 274 -18.64 19.79 6.63
CA MET A 274 -17.68 18.71 6.47
C MET A 274 -16.49 18.98 7.38
N ASP A 275 -16.24 18.07 8.32
CA ASP A 275 -15.12 18.17 9.25
C ASP A 275 -13.84 17.59 8.62
N GLY A 276 -12.99 18.49 8.14
CA GLY A 276 -11.59 18.23 7.77
C GLY A 276 -10.65 19.32 8.27
N THR A 277 -11.17 20.29 9.02
CA THR A 277 -10.38 21.31 9.70
C THR A 277 -10.58 21.08 11.18
N ASN A 278 -9.49 20.89 11.93
CA ASN A 278 -9.43 20.80 13.39
C ASN A 278 -9.96 22.06 14.13
N GLY A 279 -10.95 22.76 13.58
CA GLY A 279 -11.80 23.66 14.32
C GLY A 279 -13.07 22.88 14.64
N ALA A 280 -13.18 22.41 15.89
CA ALA A 280 -14.50 22.19 16.47
C ALA A 280 -15.39 23.37 16.03
N PRO A 281 -16.64 23.15 15.59
CA PRO A 281 -17.55 24.24 15.28
C PRO A 281 -17.51 25.20 16.47
N GLN A 282 -16.87 26.36 16.29
CA GLN A 282 -16.82 27.33 17.36
C GLN A 282 -18.26 27.82 17.41
N LEU A 283 -19.01 27.27 18.36
CA LEU A 283 -20.44 27.49 18.48
C LEU A 283 -20.79 28.98 18.58
N TYR A 284 -19.82 29.86 18.89
CA TYR A 284 -19.95 31.32 18.91
C TYR A 284 -18.59 31.99 18.59
N PRO A 285 -18.21 32.23 17.31
CA PRO A 285 -16.93 32.87 16.93
C PRO A 285 -16.81 34.34 17.36
N THR A 286 -17.96 34.96 17.57
CA THR A 286 -18.15 36.39 17.74
C THR A 286 -19.37 36.60 18.64
N PRO A 287 -19.56 37.79 19.26
CA PRO A 287 -20.82 38.10 19.91
C PRO A 287 -21.97 37.90 18.91
N GLN A 288 -22.81 36.90 19.17
CA GLN A 288 -23.94 36.56 18.32
C GLN A 288 -24.97 37.67 18.44
N ILE A 289 -25.37 38.26 17.31
CA ILE A 289 -26.46 39.23 17.27
C ILE A 289 -27.75 38.42 17.43
N LEU A 290 -28.26 38.34 18.66
CA LEU A 290 -29.49 37.61 18.99
C LEU A 290 -30.73 38.22 18.33
N CYS A 291 -30.65 39.51 18.04
CA CYS A 291 -31.69 40.33 17.46
C CYS A 291 -31.08 41.70 17.13
N SER A 292 -31.56 42.32 16.06
CA SER A 292 -31.25 43.72 15.76
C SER A 292 -32.34 44.30 14.88
N GLY A 293 -32.50 45.61 14.91
CA GLY A 293 -33.48 46.29 14.09
C GLY A 293 -33.40 47.80 14.28
N THR A 294 -33.94 48.53 13.33
CA THR A 294 -34.08 49.99 13.43
C THR A 294 -35.20 50.33 14.40
N GLY A 295 -34.92 51.21 15.36
CA GLY A 295 -35.93 51.70 16.29
C GLY A 295 -36.96 52.62 15.65
N ALA A 296 -38.14 52.70 16.25
CA ALA A 296 -39.19 53.67 15.92
C ALA A 296 -38.90 55.04 16.57
N SER A 297 -39.62 56.08 16.15
CA SER A 297 -39.63 57.38 16.80
C SER A 297 -40.90 57.57 17.63
N VAL A 298 -40.80 58.30 18.75
CA VAL A 298 -41.94 58.61 19.61
C VAL A 298 -41.93 60.09 20.01
N ASN A 299 -43.12 60.68 20.16
CA ASN A 299 -43.35 62.08 20.54
C ASN A 299 -44.37 62.18 21.69
N THR A 300 -44.09 61.49 22.79
CA THR A 300 -44.97 61.36 23.96
C THR A 300 -44.27 61.85 25.24
N THR A 301 -45.06 62.28 26.23
CA THR A 301 -44.59 62.64 27.58
C THR A 301 -44.55 61.45 28.54
N THR A 302 -44.94 60.27 28.08
CA THR A 302 -44.84 58.99 28.78
C THR A 302 -43.94 58.04 27.99
N LEU A 303 -43.45 56.98 28.63
CA LEU A 303 -42.55 56.02 27.99
C LEU A 303 -43.25 55.32 26.81
N GLY A 304 -42.73 55.52 25.61
CA GLY A 304 -43.10 54.78 24.40
C GLY A 304 -42.06 53.72 24.07
N SER A 305 -42.49 52.61 23.45
CA SER A 305 -41.55 51.61 22.93
C SER A 305 -40.89 52.15 21.66
N LEU A 306 -39.55 52.20 21.69
CA LEU A 306 -38.73 52.56 20.54
C LEU A 306 -38.27 51.32 19.76
N GLY A 307 -38.42 50.13 20.32
CA GLY A 307 -37.96 48.89 19.71
C GLY A 307 -38.11 47.72 20.67
N ALA A 308 -38.11 46.52 20.12
CA ALA A 308 -38.14 45.29 20.87
C ALA A 308 -37.22 44.25 20.24
N CYS A 309 -36.64 43.42 21.09
CA CYS A 309 -35.86 42.27 20.69
C CYS A 309 -36.48 41.04 21.35
N THR A 310 -36.90 40.07 20.55
CA THR A 310 -37.41 38.79 21.07
C THR A 310 -36.31 37.75 20.97
N ILE A 311 -35.87 37.22 22.12
CA ILE A 311 -34.91 36.12 22.18
C ILE A 311 -35.70 34.82 22.31
N PRO A 312 -35.61 33.89 21.35
CA PRO A 312 -36.26 32.59 21.43
C PRO A 312 -35.87 31.80 22.70
N ARG A 313 -36.81 30.97 23.17
CA ARG A 313 -36.57 30.06 24.31
C ARG A 313 -35.45 29.07 24.00
N GLY A 314 -34.66 28.74 25.02
CA GLY A 314 -33.57 27.76 24.91
C GLY A 314 -32.26 28.30 24.34
N ILE A 315 -32.21 29.59 23.97
CA ILE A 315 -30.97 30.21 23.47
C ILE A 315 -30.03 30.60 24.58
N LEU A 316 -30.56 31.09 25.71
CA LEU A 316 -29.76 31.51 26.84
C LEU A 316 -29.75 30.43 27.91
N ASN A 317 -28.56 29.97 28.27
CA ASN A 317 -28.29 29.10 29.38
C ASN A 317 -27.91 29.89 30.63
N VAL A 318 -27.99 29.22 31.78
CA VAL A 318 -27.51 29.79 33.03
C VAL A 318 -26.01 30.06 32.91
N GLY A 319 -25.62 31.33 33.07
CA GLY A 319 -24.23 31.75 32.97
C GLY A 319 -23.93 32.59 31.74
N ASP A 320 -24.82 32.63 30.75
CA ASP A 320 -24.63 33.43 29.53
C ASP A 320 -24.64 34.93 29.84
N ARG A 321 -24.08 35.72 28.91
CA ARG A 321 -24.02 37.18 28.97
C ARG A 321 -24.56 37.75 27.68
N VAL A 322 -25.45 38.73 27.81
CA VAL A 322 -26.03 39.47 26.68
C VAL A 322 -25.52 40.90 26.74
N GLU A 323 -24.99 41.38 25.61
CA GLU A 323 -24.64 42.79 25.41
C GLU A 323 -25.78 43.46 24.64
N ILE A 324 -26.29 44.59 25.14
CA ILE A 324 -27.32 45.39 24.48
C ILE A 324 -26.67 46.68 24.00
N LYS A 325 -26.73 46.94 22.69
CA LYS A 325 -26.27 48.18 22.05
C LYS A 325 -27.44 48.88 21.38
N PHE A 326 -27.52 50.19 21.53
CA PHE A 326 -28.52 51.02 20.87
C PHE A 326 -27.94 52.41 20.67
N ASP A 327 -28.36 53.08 19.59
CA ASP A 327 -28.14 54.51 19.40
C ASP A 327 -29.49 55.22 19.44
N LEU A 328 -29.60 56.24 20.28
CA LEU A 328 -30.81 57.04 20.44
C LEU A 328 -30.51 58.51 20.18
N ALA A 329 -31.36 59.18 19.40
CA ALA A 329 -31.33 60.63 19.23
C ALA A 329 -32.61 61.29 19.78
N HIS A 330 -32.45 62.39 20.52
CA HIS A 330 -33.57 63.24 20.96
C HIS A 330 -33.63 64.51 20.11
N LEU A 331 -34.73 64.70 19.40
CA LEU A 331 -34.92 65.83 18.48
C LEU A 331 -35.74 66.98 19.10
N GLY A 332 -36.27 66.79 20.32
CA GLY A 332 -37.09 67.78 21.01
C GLY A 332 -36.27 68.80 21.80
N SER A 333 -36.76 70.04 21.91
CA SER A 333 -36.10 71.12 22.65
C SER A 333 -36.85 71.60 23.90
N ALA A 334 -38.09 71.14 24.10
CA ALA A 334 -38.97 71.61 25.17
C ALA A 334 -38.62 71.07 26.57
N GLY A 335 -37.84 69.98 26.64
CA GLY A 335 -37.49 69.30 27.88
C GLY A 335 -36.43 68.21 27.65
N GLY A 336 -35.83 67.74 28.74
CA GLY A 336 -34.98 66.54 28.72
C GLY A 336 -35.78 65.28 28.41
N PHE A 337 -35.13 64.12 28.33
CA PHE A 337 -35.78 62.85 28.03
C PHE A 337 -35.31 61.74 28.97
N THR A 338 -36.13 60.73 29.15
CA THR A 338 -35.78 59.51 29.89
C THR A 338 -35.89 58.32 28.95
N PHE A 339 -34.88 57.45 28.95
CA PHE A 339 -34.93 56.18 28.24
C PHE A 339 -34.71 55.02 29.20
N GLN A 340 -35.22 53.86 28.80
CA GLN A 340 -35.13 52.63 29.58
C GLN A 340 -34.83 51.45 28.67
N VAL A 341 -34.08 50.48 29.19
CA VAL A 341 -33.97 49.14 28.62
C VAL A 341 -34.69 48.19 29.57
N GLN A 342 -35.62 47.41 29.04
CA GLN A 342 -36.41 46.44 29.79
C GLN A 342 -36.05 45.03 29.31
N TRP A 343 -35.76 44.14 30.26
CA TRP A 343 -35.64 42.70 30.04
C TRP A 343 -36.92 42.02 30.51
N GLY A 344 -37.79 41.62 29.58
CA GLY A 344 -39.16 41.23 29.90
C GLY A 344 -39.90 42.40 30.54
N ALA A 345 -40.36 42.23 31.78
CA ALA A 345 -41.04 43.27 32.55
C ALA A 345 -40.10 44.04 33.51
N THR A 346 -38.79 43.76 33.50
CA THR A 346 -37.84 44.32 34.47
C THR A 346 -36.96 45.37 33.81
N THR A 347 -36.91 46.59 34.38
CA THR A 347 -35.98 47.63 33.94
C THR A 347 -34.55 47.27 34.34
N VAL A 348 -33.69 47.08 33.35
CA VAL A 348 -32.25 46.77 33.55
C VAL A 348 -31.35 47.99 33.39
N LEU A 349 -31.83 49.03 32.69
CA LEU A 349 -31.17 50.32 32.56
C LEU A 349 -32.22 51.42 32.50
N GLN A 350 -32.00 52.52 33.20
CA GLN A 350 -32.76 53.75 33.05
C GLN A 350 -31.82 54.94 33.17
N ARG A 351 -31.94 55.90 32.27
CA ARG A 351 -31.21 57.17 32.35
C ARG A 351 -32.12 58.33 31.99
N THR A 352 -31.92 59.44 32.69
CA THR A 352 -32.57 60.71 32.40
C THR A 352 -31.51 61.69 31.92
N ALA A 353 -31.78 62.27 30.77
CA ALA A 353 -30.94 63.24 30.09
C ALA A 353 -31.55 64.65 30.24
N ALA A 354 -30.70 65.66 30.28
CA ALA A 354 -31.09 67.05 30.48
C ALA A 354 -31.56 67.70 29.18
N VAL A 355 -32.03 68.95 29.27
CA VAL A 355 -32.37 69.76 28.10
C VAL A 355 -31.08 70.04 27.31
N GLY A 356 -31.04 69.62 26.03
CA GLY A 356 -29.90 69.83 25.13
C GLY A 356 -29.03 68.58 24.90
N ASP A 357 -29.25 67.48 25.62
CA ASP A 357 -28.63 66.20 25.30
C ASP A 357 -29.25 65.64 24.00
N GLY A 358 -28.44 65.47 22.96
CA GLY A 358 -28.92 65.13 21.61
C GLY A 358 -28.78 63.65 21.22
N GLN A 359 -27.84 62.92 21.82
CA GLN A 359 -27.57 61.51 21.47
C GLN A 359 -27.08 60.70 22.67
N VAL A 360 -27.46 59.42 22.72
CA VAL A 360 -26.94 58.43 23.68
C VAL A 360 -26.66 57.11 22.95
N SER A 361 -25.50 56.52 23.25
CA SER A 361 -25.03 55.19 22.81
C SER A 361 -24.72 54.29 24.00
#